data_AF-A0A5J4V077-F1
#
_entry.id   AF-A0A5J4V077-F1
#
_cell.length_a   1.000
_cell.length_b   1.000
_cell.length_c   1.000
_cell.angle_alpha   90.00
_cell.angle_beta   90.00
_cell.angle_gamma   90.00
#
_symmetry.space_group_name_H-M   'P 1'
#
loop_
_entity.id
_entity.type
_entity.pdbx_description
1 polymer ?
#
loop_
_entity_poly.entity_id
_entity_poly.type
_entity_poly.pdbx_seq_one_letter_code
_entity_poly.pdbx_strand_id
1 'polypeptide(L)'
;MEESTFRPDQTALFGTTTGSNVTTIIPHLFEDLESDNTNIHALVLRQLLDIIIDNRESNDLSLKYKLIPLLNKFAGNIEKSEEFVLSTTILHVIGVRNGSDNKMILAGAATDSIIQSLFSQDEKTSKSGSKALCELIEENEIIQHSLMRTGFISKVQYAFINSSQSSFSSQTESATPYHVKCGLLDIVHKLVATVDDLQPTSILIPILTELKNNGEKGIKNKSINILAIQIAKGISAISFDSKQKDEEIKQLKEEIKQLKDGIERKEEEMKRNKDELQREKRRADEAEQRIRRLEQEKEQEQQFKWKKEAKQKKLKDEKENLKSNQKKQIDKPILNPSQDFPIEIHNINSTYYDFSDINGVMKKLTQKQTKHIYTSLTQVMENGIWNLEAKFNTTQSDGYG
;
A
#
# COMPACT_ATOMS: atom_id res chain seq x y z
N MET A 1 -13.52 -44.74 -81.73
CA MET A 1 -12.49 -45.27 -80.83
C MET A 1 -11.65 -44.09 -80.41
N GLU A 2 -11.95 -43.52 -79.24
CA GLU A 2 -11.13 -42.48 -78.63
C GLU A 2 -10.36 -43.17 -77.51
N GLU A 3 -9.04 -43.23 -77.63
CA GLU A 3 -8.15 -43.69 -76.57
C GLU A 3 -7.95 -42.54 -75.57
N SER A 4 -8.56 -42.66 -74.40
CA SER A 4 -8.35 -41.72 -73.30
C SER A 4 -6.99 -41.96 -72.65
N THR A 5 -6.09 -40.97 -72.72
CA THR A 5 -4.81 -40.96 -72.03
C THR A 5 -5.03 -40.74 -70.53
N PHE A 6 -5.11 -41.83 -69.77
CA PHE A 6 -5.17 -41.80 -68.31
C PHE A 6 -3.76 -41.59 -67.74
N ARG A 7 -3.46 -40.39 -67.24
CA ARG A 7 -2.32 -40.14 -66.34
C ARG A 7 -2.79 -40.41 -64.90
N PRO A 8 -2.18 -41.34 -64.16
CA PRO A 8 -2.50 -41.50 -62.75
C PRO A 8 -1.91 -40.34 -61.94
N ASP A 9 -2.74 -39.81 -61.04
CA ASP A 9 -2.43 -38.79 -60.03
C ASP A 9 -1.24 -39.25 -59.17
N GLN A 10 -0.21 -38.42 -59.06
CA GLN A 10 1.06 -38.71 -58.37
C GLN A 10 0.98 -38.56 -56.84
N THR A 11 -0.21 -38.39 -56.27
CA THR A 11 -0.38 -38.04 -54.85
C THR A 11 -0.53 -39.25 -53.92
N ALA A 12 -0.55 -40.48 -54.45
CA ALA A 12 -0.91 -41.67 -53.67
C ALA A 12 0.27 -42.61 -53.31
N LEU A 13 1.53 -42.20 -53.50
CA LEU A 13 2.68 -43.11 -53.40
C LEU A 13 3.55 -42.94 -52.15
N PHE A 14 2.97 -42.65 -50.99
CA PHE A 14 3.77 -42.36 -49.78
C PHE A 14 3.41 -43.27 -48.61
N GLY A 15 3.92 -44.50 -48.72
CA GLY A 15 4.08 -45.44 -47.62
C GLY A 15 5.37 -46.22 -47.85
N THR A 16 6.35 -46.03 -46.97
CA THR A 16 7.63 -46.79 -46.87
C THR A 16 8.44 -46.95 -48.17
N THR A 17 9.22 -45.93 -48.52
CA THR A 17 10.19 -45.99 -49.62
C THR A 17 11.37 -46.90 -49.26
N THR A 18 11.44 -48.09 -49.87
CA THR A 18 12.55 -49.03 -49.71
C THR A 18 13.86 -48.47 -50.32
N GLY A 19 15.02 -48.91 -49.82
CA GLY A 19 16.35 -48.41 -50.24
C GLY A 19 16.64 -48.51 -51.76
N SER A 20 15.97 -49.43 -52.46
CA SER A 20 16.04 -49.54 -53.93
C SER A 20 15.42 -48.34 -54.66
N ASN A 21 14.39 -47.70 -54.10
CA ASN A 21 13.71 -46.55 -54.72
C ASN A 21 14.50 -45.25 -54.52
N VAL A 22 15.30 -45.15 -53.47
CA VAL A 22 16.09 -43.94 -53.18
C VAL A 22 17.18 -43.72 -54.24
N THR A 23 17.75 -44.79 -54.78
CA THR A 23 18.79 -44.72 -55.83
C THR A 23 18.26 -44.16 -57.16
N THR A 24 16.97 -44.34 -57.46
CA THR A 24 16.31 -43.84 -58.68
C THR A 24 15.63 -42.49 -58.49
N ILE A 25 15.08 -42.21 -57.30
CA ILE A 25 14.39 -40.93 -57.03
C ILE A 25 15.38 -39.77 -56.98
N ILE A 26 16.53 -39.98 -56.33
CA ILE A 26 17.47 -38.89 -56.05
C ILE A 26 17.98 -38.19 -57.32
N PRO A 27 18.45 -38.89 -58.38
CA PRO A 27 18.88 -38.22 -59.61
C PRO A 27 17.83 -37.28 -60.20
N HIS A 28 16.54 -37.64 -60.15
CA HIS A 28 15.46 -36.78 -60.62
C HIS A 28 15.26 -35.55 -59.74
N LEU A 29 15.37 -35.69 -58.41
CA LEU A 29 15.34 -34.51 -57.52
C LEU A 29 16.49 -33.54 -57.81
N PHE A 30 17.67 -34.04 -58.17
CA PHE A 30 18.79 -33.18 -58.57
C PHE A 30 18.52 -32.44 -59.88
N GLU A 31 17.99 -33.12 -60.89
CA GLU A 31 17.59 -32.50 -62.16
C GLU A 31 16.55 -31.40 -61.95
N ASP A 32 15.56 -31.65 -61.08
CA ASP A 32 14.53 -30.68 -60.73
C ASP A 32 15.11 -29.45 -59.99
N LEU A 33 16.09 -29.63 -59.10
CA LEU A 33 16.79 -28.52 -58.42
C LEU A 33 17.71 -27.71 -59.33
N GLU A 34 18.25 -28.34 -60.38
CA GLU A 34 19.06 -27.66 -61.39
C GLU A 34 18.20 -26.91 -62.42
N SER A 35 16.93 -27.31 -62.57
CA SER A 35 15.99 -26.67 -63.48
C SER A 35 15.69 -25.20 -63.13
N ASP A 36 15.28 -24.43 -64.14
CA ASP A 36 14.87 -23.03 -63.97
C ASP A 36 13.47 -22.87 -63.33
N ASN A 37 12.78 -23.98 -63.03
CA ASN A 37 11.44 -23.94 -62.45
C ASN A 37 11.49 -23.72 -60.93
N THR A 38 11.49 -22.47 -60.51
CA THR A 38 11.53 -22.11 -59.09
C THR A 38 10.32 -22.63 -58.29
N ASN A 39 9.19 -22.90 -58.94
CA ASN A 39 7.97 -23.33 -58.26
C ASN A 39 8.06 -24.74 -57.66
N ILE A 40 9.00 -25.57 -58.12
CA ILE A 40 9.17 -26.95 -57.62
C ILE A 40 10.31 -27.07 -56.61
N HIS A 41 11.20 -26.07 -56.52
CA HIS A 41 12.42 -26.17 -55.70
C HIS A 41 12.12 -26.38 -54.22
N ALA A 42 11.15 -25.66 -53.65
CA ALA A 42 10.77 -25.84 -52.24
C ALA A 42 10.25 -27.27 -51.96
N LEU A 43 9.38 -27.80 -52.82
CA LEU A 43 8.86 -29.16 -52.72
C LEU A 43 9.99 -30.19 -52.79
N VAL A 44 10.89 -30.05 -53.76
CA VAL A 44 12.01 -30.97 -53.98
C VAL A 44 13.01 -30.91 -52.81
N LEU A 45 13.28 -29.73 -52.25
CA LEU A 45 14.12 -29.60 -51.07
C LEU A 45 13.52 -30.26 -49.83
N ARG A 46 12.19 -30.21 -49.63
CA ARG A 46 11.54 -30.95 -48.53
C ARG A 46 11.67 -32.46 -48.71
N GLN A 47 11.38 -32.97 -49.91
CA GLN A 47 11.55 -34.38 -50.22
C GLN A 47 13.00 -34.84 -49.99
N LEU A 48 13.97 -34.00 -50.38
CA LEU A 48 15.38 -34.28 -50.13
C LEU A 48 15.70 -34.29 -48.62
N LEU A 49 15.15 -33.35 -47.85
CA LEU A 49 15.30 -33.31 -46.39
C LEU A 49 14.75 -34.58 -45.75
N ASP A 50 13.58 -35.05 -46.17
CA ASP A 50 12.96 -36.28 -45.66
C ASP A 50 13.83 -37.51 -45.95
N ILE A 51 14.34 -37.63 -47.17
CA ILE A 51 15.26 -38.71 -47.55
C ILE A 51 16.53 -38.65 -46.69
N ILE A 52 17.08 -37.46 -46.43
CA ILE A 52 18.28 -37.27 -45.60
C ILE A 52 17.98 -37.56 -44.13
N ILE A 53 16.77 -37.35 -43.62
CA ILE A 53 16.43 -37.72 -42.25
C ILE A 53 16.24 -39.24 -42.15
N ASP A 54 15.61 -39.87 -43.14
CA ASP A 54 15.11 -41.24 -43.04
C ASP A 54 16.12 -42.32 -43.51
N ASN A 55 16.94 -42.05 -44.53
CA ASN A 55 17.81 -43.06 -45.15
C ASN A 55 19.26 -42.96 -44.68
N ARG A 56 19.78 -44.00 -44.02
CA ARG A 56 21.18 -44.12 -43.56
C ARG A 56 22.25 -43.92 -44.65
N GLU A 57 21.96 -44.35 -45.89
CA GLU A 57 22.89 -44.26 -47.03
C GLU A 57 22.98 -42.84 -47.60
N SER A 58 22.29 -41.85 -47.02
CA SER A 58 22.29 -40.47 -47.50
C SER A 58 23.65 -39.77 -47.40
N ASN A 59 24.61 -40.30 -46.62
CA ASN A 59 25.95 -39.73 -46.49
C ASN A 59 26.70 -39.75 -47.84
N ASP A 60 26.48 -40.78 -48.64
CA ASP A 60 27.07 -40.89 -49.98
C ASP A 60 26.47 -39.87 -50.96
N LEU A 61 25.31 -39.29 -50.69
CA LEU A 61 24.65 -38.31 -51.57
C LEU A 61 25.40 -36.99 -51.64
N SER A 62 25.96 -36.57 -50.51
CA SER A 62 26.72 -35.33 -50.40
C SER A 62 27.94 -35.33 -51.34
N LEU A 63 28.62 -36.48 -51.43
CA LEU A 63 29.80 -36.71 -52.25
C LEU A 63 29.45 -37.11 -53.69
N LYS A 64 28.45 -38.00 -53.88
CA LYS A 64 28.09 -38.58 -55.18
C LYS A 64 27.45 -37.57 -56.13
N TYR A 65 26.69 -36.60 -55.61
CA TYR A 65 25.89 -35.68 -56.44
C TYR A 65 26.26 -34.20 -56.27
N LYS A 66 27.44 -33.87 -55.71
CA LYS A 66 27.88 -32.48 -55.46
C LYS A 66 26.80 -31.64 -54.78
N LEU A 67 26.09 -32.24 -53.81
CA LEU A 67 24.91 -31.64 -53.19
C LEU A 67 25.24 -30.33 -52.47
N ILE A 68 26.40 -30.24 -51.82
CA ILE A 68 26.80 -29.05 -51.05
C ILE A 68 26.88 -27.81 -51.96
N PRO A 69 27.61 -27.81 -53.10
CA PRO A 69 27.57 -26.72 -54.06
C PRO A 69 26.17 -26.31 -54.51
N LEU A 70 25.28 -27.28 -54.77
CA LEU A 70 23.91 -27.00 -55.20
C LEU A 70 23.09 -26.32 -54.11
N LEU A 71 23.13 -26.83 -52.88
CA LEU A 71 22.45 -26.23 -51.74
C LEU A 71 22.98 -24.82 -51.42
N ASN A 72 24.29 -24.58 -51.62
CA ASN A 72 24.88 -23.26 -51.43
C ASN A 72 24.35 -22.21 -52.40
N LYS A 73 23.85 -22.59 -53.59
CA LYS A 73 23.16 -21.67 -54.52
C LYS A 73 21.91 -21.07 -53.88
N PHE A 74 21.16 -21.87 -53.13
CA PHE A 74 19.95 -21.46 -52.44
C PHE A 74 20.27 -20.78 -51.09
N ALA A 75 21.26 -21.28 -50.34
CA ALA A 75 21.68 -20.69 -49.07
C ALA A 75 22.37 -19.32 -49.27
N GLY A 76 22.95 -19.07 -50.44
CA GLY A 76 23.51 -17.78 -50.83
C GLY A 76 22.48 -16.78 -51.34
N ASN A 77 21.19 -17.15 -51.43
CA ASN A 77 20.16 -16.25 -51.91
C ASN A 77 19.93 -15.10 -50.92
N ILE A 78 19.96 -13.86 -51.43
CA ILE A 78 19.73 -12.63 -50.66
C ILE A 78 18.25 -12.54 -50.25
N GLU A 79 17.36 -13.02 -51.11
CA GLU A 79 15.96 -13.21 -50.77
C GLU A 79 15.87 -14.49 -49.93
N LYS A 80 15.78 -14.33 -48.60
CA LYS A 80 15.67 -15.41 -47.61
C LYS A 80 14.32 -16.15 -47.72
N SER A 81 14.15 -16.82 -48.85
CA SER A 81 12.98 -17.55 -49.29
C SER A 81 12.84 -18.91 -48.57
N GLU A 82 11.83 -19.69 -48.93
CA GLU A 82 11.65 -21.03 -48.37
C GLU A 82 12.81 -21.95 -48.75
N GLU A 83 13.31 -21.84 -49.98
CA GLU A 83 14.46 -22.57 -50.48
C GLU A 83 15.73 -22.24 -49.68
N PHE A 84 15.91 -20.98 -49.26
CA PHE A 84 17.00 -20.58 -48.36
C PHE A 84 16.91 -21.32 -47.01
N VAL A 85 15.71 -21.35 -46.40
CA VAL A 85 15.50 -22.03 -45.11
C VAL A 85 15.73 -23.54 -45.24
N LEU A 86 15.17 -24.16 -46.26
CA LEU A 86 15.29 -25.61 -46.48
C LEU A 86 16.73 -26.01 -46.84
N SER A 87 17.42 -25.26 -47.70
CA SER A 87 18.80 -25.57 -48.09
C SER A 87 19.79 -25.43 -46.94
N THR A 88 19.67 -24.38 -46.13
CA THR A 88 20.49 -24.21 -44.92
C THR A 88 20.19 -25.29 -43.88
N THR A 89 18.92 -25.69 -43.74
CA THR A 89 18.51 -26.81 -42.88
C THR A 89 19.14 -28.13 -43.33
N ILE A 90 19.07 -28.45 -44.62
CA ILE A 90 19.65 -29.67 -45.17
C ILE A 90 21.17 -29.70 -44.95
N LEU A 91 21.86 -28.58 -45.20
CA LEU A 91 23.30 -28.46 -44.93
C LEU A 91 23.62 -28.72 -43.44
N HIS A 92 22.81 -28.19 -42.53
CA HIS A 92 22.96 -28.43 -41.10
C HIS A 92 22.75 -29.91 -40.73
N VAL A 93 21.69 -30.55 -41.24
CA VAL A 93 21.41 -31.97 -40.99
C VAL A 93 22.51 -32.88 -41.53
N ILE A 94 23.04 -32.61 -42.72
CA ILE A 94 24.20 -33.34 -43.28
C ILE A 94 25.40 -33.24 -42.33
N GLY A 95 25.66 -32.04 -41.78
CA GLY A 95 26.72 -31.84 -40.79
C GLY A 95 26.54 -32.69 -39.53
N VAL A 96 25.33 -32.74 -38.97
CA VAL A 96 25.00 -33.55 -37.79
C VAL A 96 25.06 -35.05 -38.08
N ARG A 97 24.64 -35.46 -39.28
CA ARG A 97 24.60 -36.87 -39.71
C ARG A 97 25.96 -37.53 -39.77
N ASN A 98 27.02 -36.76 -40.05
CA ASN A 98 28.39 -37.25 -39.94
C ASN A 98 28.77 -37.72 -38.52
N GLY A 99 28.01 -37.32 -37.50
CA GLY A 99 28.18 -37.75 -36.11
C GLY A 99 27.06 -38.66 -35.57
N SER A 100 25.94 -38.84 -36.27
CA SER A 100 24.81 -39.65 -35.78
C SER A 100 23.86 -40.13 -36.89
N ASP A 101 23.52 -41.42 -36.86
CA ASP A 101 22.48 -42.02 -37.72
C ASP A 101 21.08 -42.01 -37.07
N ASN A 102 20.93 -41.44 -35.87
CA ASN A 102 19.67 -41.47 -35.14
C ASN A 102 18.66 -40.47 -35.75
N LYS A 103 17.59 -41.00 -36.36
CA LYS A 103 16.53 -40.22 -37.02
C LYS A 103 15.93 -39.12 -36.13
N MET A 104 15.79 -39.36 -34.82
CA MET A 104 15.25 -38.38 -33.88
C MET A 104 16.24 -37.23 -33.62
N ILE A 105 17.55 -37.52 -33.57
CA ILE A 105 18.59 -36.49 -33.44
C ILE A 105 18.64 -35.63 -34.72
N LEU A 106 18.54 -36.26 -35.88
CA LEU A 106 18.51 -35.59 -37.18
C LEU A 106 17.26 -34.73 -37.37
N ALA A 107 16.09 -35.26 -37.02
CA ALA A 107 14.85 -34.49 -37.00
C ALA A 107 14.91 -33.33 -35.99
N GLY A 108 15.54 -33.54 -34.82
CA GLY A 108 15.86 -32.48 -33.86
C GLY A 108 16.66 -31.35 -34.50
N ALA A 109 17.80 -31.69 -35.12
CA ALA A 109 18.66 -30.74 -35.82
C ALA A 109 17.91 -29.98 -36.94
N ALA A 110 17.10 -30.68 -37.74
CA ALA A 110 16.29 -30.08 -38.79
C ALA A 110 15.30 -29.05 -38.20
N THR A 111 14.55 -29.47 -37.17
CA THR A 111 13.56 -28.60 -36.52
C THR A 111 14.21 -27.39 -35.85
N ASP A 112 15.36 -27.54 -35.17
CA ASP A 112 16.04 -26.44 -34.52
C ASP A 112 16.57 -25.41 -35.53
N SER A 113 17.08 -25.85 -36.68
CA SER A 113 17.54 -24.96 -37.75
C SER A 113 16.37 -24.13 -38.32
N ILE A 114 15.21 -24.75 -38.56
CA ILE A 114 14.02 -24.04 -39.04
C ILE A 114 13.43 -23.13 -37.95
N ILE A 115 13.41 -23.57 -36.69
CA ILE A 115 13.00 -22.75 -35.54
C ILE A 115 13.88 -21.50 -35.43
N GLN A 116 15.19 -21.61 -35.67
CA GLN A 116 16.07 -20.43 -35.70
C GLN A 116 15.64 -19.42 -36.77
N SER A 117 15.24 -19.89 -37.95
CA SER A 117 14.70 -19.03 -39.02
C SER A 117 13.35 -18.42 -38.64
N LEU A 118 12.48 -19.19 -37.99
CA LEU A 118 11.18 -18.74 -37.48
C LEU A 118 11.33 -17.56 -36.48
N PHE A 119 12.33 -17.60 -35.60
CA PHE A 119 12.58 -16.53 -34.62
C PHE A 119 13.36 -15.33 -35.19
N SER A 120 13.58 -15.28 -36.51
CA SER A 120 14.22 -14.14 -37.17
C SER A 120 13.43 -12.84 -37.02
N GLN A 121 14.15 -11.73 -36.81
CA GLN A 121 13.59 -10.38 -36.85
C GLN A 121 13.13 -9.99 -38.27
N ASP A 122 13.70 -10.63 -39.30
CA ASP A 122 13.26 -10.45 -40.68
C ASP A 122 11.94 -11.21 -40.92
N GLU A 123 10.88 -10.47 -41.23
CA GLU A 123 9.53 -11.01 -41.41
C GLU A 123 9.46 -12.05 -42.54
N LYS A 124 10.18 -11.84 -43.64
CA LYS A 124 10.19 -12.79 -44.76
C LYS A 124 10.81 -14.12 -44.34
N THR A 125 11.98 -14.09 -43.70
CA THR A 125 12.67 -15.29 -43.19
C THR A 125 11.81 -16.04 -42.18
N SER A 126 11.19 -15.31 -41.25
CA SER A 126 10.32 -15.91 -40.24
C SER A 126 9.09 -16.57 -40.86
N LYS A 127 8.45 -15.92 -41.83
CA LYS A 127 7.33 -16.51 -42.60
C LYS A 127 7.75 -17.72 -43.41
N SER A 128 8.89 -17.67 -44.09
CA SER A 128 9.48 -18.80 -44.81
C SER A 128 9.72 -19.96 -43.85
N GLY A 129 10.28 -19.70 -42.66
CA GLY A 129 10.50 -20.70 -41.62
C GLY A 129 9.21 -21.33 -41.10
N SER A 130 8.18 -20.52 -40.82
CA SER A 130 6.88 -21.05 -40.40
C SER A 130 6.21 -21.89 -41.48
N LYS A 131 6.31 -21.45 -42.75
CA LYS A 131 5.72 -22.15 -43.89
C LYS A 131 6.41 -23.50 -44.11
N ALA A 132 7.74 -23.50 -44.23
CA ALA A 132 8.54 -24.70 -44.39
C ALA A 132 8.24 -25.73 -43.29
N LEU A 133 8.18 -25.29 -42.02
CA LEU A 133 7.91 -26.19 -40.91
C LEU A 133 6.46 -26.72 -40.93
N CYS A 134 5.48 -25.91 -41.29
CA CYS A 134 4.08 -26.35 -41.40
C CYS A 134 3.90 -27.41 -42.48
N GLU A 135 4.56 -27.27 -43.64
CA GLU A 135 4.49 -28.24 -44.73
C GLU A 135 5.23 -29.54 -44.35
N LEU A 136 6.40 -29.45 -43.70
CA LEU A 136 7.11 -30.63 -43.18
C LEU A 136 6.34 -31.39 -42.10
N ILE A 137 5.56 -30.70 -41.26
CA ILE A 137 4.69 -31.35 -40.27
C ILE A 137 3.63 -32.20 -40.96
N GLU A 138 3.11 -31.82 -42.13
CA GLU A 138 2.14 -32.64 -42.85
C GLU A 138 2.77 -33.86 -43.51
N GLU A 139 4.02 -33.73 -43.94
CA GLU A 139 4.71 -34.72 -44.77
C GLU A 139 5.52 -35.75 -43.93
N ASN A 140 5.99 -35.38 -42.72
CA ASN A 140 6.95 -36.20 -41.96
C ASN A 140 6.61 -36.38 -40.47
N GLU A 141 6.18 -37.59 -40.09
CA GLU A 141 5.84 -37.97 -38.69
C GLU A 141 7.04 -37.86 -37.72
N ILE A 142 8.27 -38.09 -38.17
CA ILE A 142 9.47 -38.00 -37.32
C ILE A 142 9.70 -36.53 -36.91
N ILE A 143 9.47 -35.58 -37.83
CA ILE A 143 9.51 -34.14 -37.54
C ILE A 143 8.43 -33.76 -36.52
N GLN A 144 7.21 -34.29 -36.68
CA GLN A 144 6.12 -34.07 -35.70
C GLN A 144 6.52 -34.54 -34.30
N HIS A 145 7.01 -35.78 -34.20
CA HIS A 145 7.46 -36.35 -32.93
C HIS A 145 8.65 -35.60 -32.32
N SER A 146 9.57 -35.12 -33.16
CA SER A 146 10.67 -34.27 -32.74
C SER A 146 10.12 -33.01 -32.07
N LEU A 147 9.29 -32.22 -32.75
CA LEU A 147 8.73 -30.97 -32.21
C LEU A 147 7.99 -31.17 -30.88
N MET A 148 7.25 -32.27 -30.75
CA MET A 148 6.50 -32.58 -29.52
C MET A 148 7.40 -32.99 -28.35
N ARG A 149 8.65 -33.42 -28.60
CA ARG A 149 9.59 -33.92 -27.57
C ARG A 149 10.80 -33.01 -27.33
N THR A 150 11.22 -32.19 -28.29
CA THR A 150 12.47 -31.41 -28.24
C THR A 150 12.31 -29.99 -27.69
N GLY A 151 11.23 -29.75 -26.93
CA GLY A 151 11.03 -28.48 -26.22
C GLY A 151 10.54 -27.32 -27.07
N PHE A 152 10.14 -27.55 -28.33
CA PHE A 152 9.51 -26.52 -29.17
C PHE A 152 8.27 -25.91 -28.48
N ILE A 153 7.41 -26.73 -27.88
CA ILE A 153 6.22 -26.24 -27.16
C ILE A 153 6.61 -25.30 -26.00
N SER A 154 7.69 -25.60 -25.27
CA SER A 154 8.23 -24.72 -24.23
C SER A 154 8.79 -23.41 -24.80
N LYS A 155 9.46 -23.45 -25.97
CA LYS A 155 9.91 -22.24 -26.68
C LYS A 155 8.72 -21.36 -27.09
N VAL A 156 7.63 -21.96 -27.57
CA VAL A 156 6.37 -21.24 -27.85
C VAL A 156 5.84 -20.57 -26.60
N GLN A 157 5.73 -21.31 -25.49
CA GLN A 157 5.24 -20.77 -24.22
C GLN A 157 6.06 -19.54 -23.77
N TYR A 158 7.39 -19.66 -23.79
CA TYR A 158 8.30 -18.59 -23.41
C TYR A 158 8.15 -17.33 -24.28
N ALA A 159 8.01 -17.50 -25.61
CA ALA A 159 7.83 -16.40 -26.55
C ALA A 159 6.59 -15.55 -26.26
N PHE A 160 5.54 -16.15 -25.70
CA PHE A 160 4.34 -15.42 -25.30
C PHE A 160 4.43 -14.84 -23.89
N ILE A 161 5.05 -15.54 -22.92
CA ILE A 161 5.20 -15.04 -21.54
C ILE A 161 6.09 -13.79 -21.49
N ASN A 162 7.25 -13.81 -22.13
CA ASN A 162 8.16 -12.67 -22.15
C ASN A 162 7.59 -11.44 -22.87
N SER A 163 6.54 -11.64 -23.67
CA SER A 163 5.87 -10.53 -24.34
C SER A 163 4.88 -9.77 -23.43
N SER A 164 4.48 -10.36 -22.30
CA SER A 164 3.48 -9.80 -21.38
C SER A 164 4.09 -9.04 -20.17
N GLN A 165 5.42 -9.04 -20.00
CA GLN A 165 6.09 -8.42 -18.84
C GLN A 165 6.44 -6.93 -19.00
N SER A 166 5.97 -6.21 -20.03
CA SER A 166 6.25 -4.78 -20.20
C SER A 166 5.35 -3.88 -19.33
N SER A 167 5.36 -4.09 -18.03
CA SER A 167 4.89 -3.12 -17.04
C SER A 167 6.08 -2.75 -16.16
N PHE A 168 6.55 -1.51 -16.33
CA PHE A 168 7.62 -0.82 -15.60
C PHE A 168 9.06 -0.95 -16.14
N SER A 169 9.61 0.24 -16.40
CA SER A 169 10.99 0.58 -16.76
C SER A 169 11.33 0.61 -18.24
N SER A 170 11.88 1.75 -18.63
CA SER A 170 12.31 2.16 -19.96
C SER A 170 13.57 1.43 -20.39
N GLN A 171 13.43 0.25 -20.99
CA GLN A 171 14.37 -0.33 -21.94
C GLN A 171 13.57 -1.06 -23.03
N THR A 172 13.57 -0.50 -24.25
CA THR A 172 12.91 -1.06 -25.44
C THR A 172 13.74 -2.19 -26.03
N GLU A 173 13.81 -3.35 -25.36
CA GLU A 173 14.44 -4.54 -25.95
C GLU A 173 13.61 -5.81 -25.70
N SER A 174 13.25 -6.47 -26.81
CA SER A 174 12.88 -7.90 -26.94
C SER A 174 11.42 -8.35 -26.78
N ALA A 175 10.41 -7.52 -27.07
CA ALA A 175 9.09 -8.08 -27.35
C ALA A 175 9.16 -8.98 -28.61
N THR A 176 8.77 -10.25 -28.50
CA THR A 176 8.71 -11.15 -29.67
C THR A 176 7.85 -10.53 -30.77
N PRO A 177 8.35 -10.38 -32.01
CA PRO A 177 7.60 -9.75 -33.08
C PRO A 177 6.26 -10.44 -33.38
N TYR A 178 5.28 -9.65 -33.81
CA TYR A 178 3.93 -10.15 -34.13
C TYR A 178 3.95 -11.27 -35.19
N HIS A 179 4.80 -11.15 -36.20
CA HIS A 179 4.93 -12.16 -37.26
C HIS A 179 5.47 -13.49 -36.72
N VAL A 180 6.41 -13.46 -35.79
CA VAL A 180 6.92 -14.66 -35.09
C VAL A 180 5.80 -15.31 -34.27
N LYS A 181 5.03 -14.52 -33.50
CA LYS A 181 3.89 -15.02 -32.72
C LYS A 181 2.84 -15.71 -33.61
N CYS A 182 2.52 -15.13 -34.76
CA CYS A 182 1.61 -15.73 -35.72
C CYS A 182 2.16 -17.06 -36.27
N GLY A 183 3.42 -17.08 -36.69
CA GLY A 183 4.08 -18.28 -37.21
C GLY A 183 4.14 -19.42 -36.18
N LEU A 184 4.43 -19.11 -34.91
CA LEU A 184 4.41 -20.08 -33.82
C LEU A 184 3.02 -20.70 -33.64
N LEU A 185 1.96 -19.89 -33.67
CA LEU A 185 0.60 -20.40 -33.55
C LEU A 185 0.16 -21.21 -34.78
N ASP A 186 0.64 -20.89 -35.98
CA ASP A 186 0.38 -21.70 -37.18
C ASP A 186 1.00 -23.09 -37.06
N ILE A 187 2.23 -23.17 -36.57
CA ILE A 187 2.90 -24.45 -36.32
C ILE A 187 2.17 -25.24 -35.23
N VAL A 188 1.81 -24.62 -34.10
CA VAL A 188 1.05 -25.29 -33.04
C VAL A 188 -0.31 -25.75 -33.55
N HIS A 189 -1.00 -24.93 -34.34
CA HIS A 189 -2.28 -25.29 -34.95
C HIS A 189 -2.15 -26.53 -35.85
N LYS A 190 -1.08 -26.59 -36.67
CA LYS A 190 -0.80 -27.76 -37.49
C LYS A 190 -0.51 -28.99 -36.63
N LEU A 191 0.35 -28.88 -35.61
CA LEU A 191 0.67 -29.99 -34.70
C LEU A 191 -0.58 -30.54 -33.99
N VAL A 192 -1.46 -29.68 -33.47
CA VAL A 192 -2.68 -30.17 -32.81
C VAL A 192 -3.67 -30.81 -33.77
N ALA A 193 -3.64 -30.43 -35.06
CA ALA A 193 -4.45 -31.05 -36.09
C ALA A 193 -3.92 -32.45 -36.45
N THR A 194 -2.60 -32.62 -36.62
CA THR A 194 -1.99 -33.84 -37.17
C THR A 194 -1.59 -34.87 -36.11
N VAL A 195 -1.18 -34.47 -34.91
CA VAL A 195 -0.65 -35.38 -33.89
C VAL A 195 -1.77 -35.93 -33.00
N ASP A 196 -1.64 -37.20 -32.59
CA ASP A 196 -2.56 -37.86 -31.65
C ASP A 196 -2.21 -37.55 -30.18
N ASP A 197 -0.94 -37.73 -29.80
CA ASP A 197 -0.47 -37.38 -28.46
C ASP A 197 -0.28 -35.87 -28.31
N LEU A 198 -1.33 -35.21 -27.85
CA LEU A 198 -1.33 -33.77 -27.65
C LEU A 198 -0.90 -33.35 -26.24
N GLN A 199 -0.57 -34.28 -25.33
CA GLN A 199 -0.23 -33.96 -23.94
C GLN A 199 0.85 -32.86 -23.80
N PRO A 200 1.92 -32.85 -24.62
CA PRO A 200 2.91 -31.77 -24.57
C PRO A 200 2.31 -30.37 -24.77
N THR A 201 1.24 -30.23 -25.54
CA THR A 201 0.60 -28.93 -25.84
C THR A 201 -0.29 -28.40 -24.72
N SER A 202 -0.58 -29.21 -23.70
CA SER A 202 -1.42 -28.81 -22.55
C SER A 202 -0.86 -27.62 -21.78
N ILE A 203 0.48 -27.46 -21.75
CA ILE A 203 1.16 -26.34 -21.09
C ILE A 203 0.83 -24.99 -21.74
N LEU A 204 0.34 -25.00 -22.99
CA LEU A 204 -0.07 -23.80 -23.70
C LEU A 204 -1.50 -23.36 -23.37
N ILE A 205 -2.32 -24.19 -22.71
CA ILE A 205 -3.73 -23.86 -22.48
C ILE A 205 -3.92 -22.56 -21.68
N PRO A 206 -3.17 -22.29 -20.59
CA PRO A 206 -3.31 -21.03 -19.86
C PRO A 206 -3.05 -19.82 -20.75
N ILE A 207 -1.97 -19.85 -21.54
CA ILE A 207 -1.59 -18.71 -22.38
C ILE A 207 -2.51 -18.55 -23.59
N LEU A 208 -2.95 -19.65 -24.21
CA LEU A 208 -3.95 -19.60 -25.28
C LEU A 208 -5.30 -19.06 -24.77
N THR A 209 -5.67 -19.36 -23.52
CA THR A 209 -6.89 -18.83 -22.88
C THR A 209 -6.78 -17.32 -22.66
N GLU A 210 -5.62 -16.84 -22.24
CA GLU A 210 -5.34 -15.40 -22.13
C GLU A 210 -5.42 -14.72 -23.50
N LEU A 211 -4.73 -15.28 -24.52
CA LEU A 211 -4.72 -14.75 -25.88
C LEU A 211 -6.10 -14.78 -26.56
N LYS A 212 -6.95 -15.76 -26.24
CA LYS A 212 -8.35 -15.79 -26.67
C LYS A 212 -9.13 -14.56 -26.17
N ASN A 213 -8.84 -14.09 -24.96
CA ASN A 213 -9.56 -12.96 -24.36
C ASN A 213 -8.94 -11.62 -24.75
N ASN A 214 -7.61 -11.54 -24.73
CA ASN A 214 -6.86 -10.27 -24.75
C ASN A 214 -5.95 -10.11 -25.98
N GLY A 215 -5.81 -11.13 -26.83
CA GLY A 215 -4.91 -11.11 -27.99
C GLY A 215 -5.43 -10.27 -29.16
N GLU A 216 -4.48 -9.82 -30.00
CA GLU A 216 -4.77 -9.18 -31.29
C GLU A 216 -5.61 -10.10 -32.20
N LYS A 217 -6.41 -9.53 -33.12
CA LYS A 217 -7.41 -10.27 -33.93
C LYS A 217 -6.88 -11.56 -34.56
N GLY A 218 -5.69 -11.52 -35.16
CA GLY A 218 -5.07 -12.68 -35.80
C GLY A 218 -4.64 -13.77 -34.80
N ILE A 219 -3.97 -13.36 -33.73
CA ILE A 219 -3.52 -14.22 -32.64
C ILE A 219 -4.72 -14.85 -31.91
N LYS A 220 -5.73 -14.04 -31.58
CA LYS A 220 -6.97 -14.44 -30.92
C LYS A 220 -7.70 -15.54 -31.68
N ASN A 221 -7.89 -15.36 -33.00
CA ASN A 221 -8.57 -16.35 -33.83
C ASN A 221 -7.79 -17.68 -33.87
N LYS A 222 -6.46 -17.64 -34.01
CA LYS A 222 -5.63 -18.85 -33.98
C LYS A 222 -5.69 -19.54 -32.62
N SER A 223 -5.61 -18.80 -31.51
CA SER A 223 -5.73 -19.35 -30.17
C SER A 223 -7.08 -20.02 -29.91
N ILE A 224 -8.19 -19.42 -30.39
CA ILE A 224 -9.52 -20.03 -30.32
C ILE A 224 -9.56 -21.37 -31.05
N ASN A 225 -9.02 -21.42 -32.27
CA ASN A 225 -9.01 -22.65 -33.08
C ASN A 225 -8.17 -23.75 -32.43
N ILE A 226 -6.98 -23.43 -31.92
CA ILE A 226 -6.11 -24.39 -31.23
C ILE A 226 -6.82 -24.96 -30.00
N LEU A 227 -7.40 -24.10 -29.16
CA LEU A 227 -8.15 -24.53 -27.98
C LEU A 227 -9.35 -25.42 -28.36
N ALA A 228 -10.06 -25.09 -29.43
CA ALA A 228 -11.18 -25.90 -29.90
C ALA A 228 -10.73 -27.31 -30.30
N ILE A 229 -9.60 -27.44 -31.01
CA ILE A 229 -9.04 -28.74 -31.38
C ILE A 229 -8.57 -29.52 -30.15
N GLN A 230 -7.87 -28.87 -29.21
CA GLN A 230 -7.42 -29.50 -27.97
C GLN A 230 -8.61 -30.05 -27.15
N ILE A 231 -9.68 -29.26 -27.00
CA ILE A 231 -10.91 -29.69 -26.32
C ILE A 231 -11.56 -30.86 -27.05
N ALA A 232 -11.69 -30.79 -28.38
CA ALA A 232 -12.28 -31.86 -29.19
C ALA A 232 -11.50 -33.18 -29.06
N LYS A 233 -10.17 -33.10 -28.94
CA LYS A 233 -9.27 -34.24 -28.73
C LYS A 233 -9.12 -34.65 -27.25
N GLY A 234 -9.97 -34.15 -26.36
CA GLY A 234 -9.99 -34.55 -24.95
C GLY A 234 -8.87 -33.97 -24.10
N ILE A 235 -8.05 -33.07 -24.64
CA ILE A 235 -7.15 -32.21 -23.86
C ILE A 235 -7.92 -30.97 -23.43
N SER A 236 -8.94 -31.21 -22.62
CA SER A 236 -9.36 -30.17 -21.70
C SER A 236 -8.21 -29.92 -20.75
N ALA A 237 -7.86 -28.65 -20.48
CA ALA A 237 -7.24 -28.32 -19.21
C ALA A 237 -7.99 -29.14 -18.17
N ILE A 238 -7.26 -29.91 -17.34
CA ILE A 238 -7.77 -30.54 -16.11
C ILE A 238 -8.94 -29.68 -15.71
N SER A 239 -10.16 -30.20 -15.88
CA SER A 239 -11.33 -29.37 -15.68
C SER A 239 -11.20 -28.92 -14.24
N PHE A 240 -10.78 -27.68 -14.05
CA PHE A 240 -10.94 -26.99 -12.80
C PHE A 240 -12.44 -26.93 -12.69
N ASP A 241 -12.96 -27.92 -11.97
CA ASP A 241 -14.34 -28.32 -11.94
C ASP A 241 -15.17 -27.04 -11.86
N SER A 242 -15.98 -26.75 -12.87
CA SER A 242 -16.68 -25.46 -12.92
C SER A 242 -17.55 -25.28 -11.66
N LYS A 243 -18.00 -26.40 -11.08
CA LYS A 243 -18.65 -26.47 -9.77
C LYS A 243 -17.75 -26.02 -8.63
N GLN A 244 -16.46 -26.40 -8.63
CA GLN A 244 -15.51 -25.96 -7.61
C GLN A 244 -15.23 -24.46 -7.72
N LYS A 245 -15.11 -23.91 -8.95
CA LYS A 245 -15.01 -22.46 -9.14
C LYS A 245 -16.27 -21.72 -8.71
N ASP A 246 -17.46 -22.23 -9.00
CA ASP A 246 -18.71 -21.58 -8.58
C ASP A 246 -18.88 -21.61 -7.05
N GLU A 247 -18.48 -22.69 -6.38
CA GLU A 247 -18.50 -22.78 -4.91
C GLU A 247 -17.43 -21.89 -4.26
N GLU A 248 -16.23 -21.82 -4.83
CA GLU A 248 -15.13 -20.98 -4.36
C GLU A 248 -15.43 -19.49 -4.60
N ILE A 249 -16.04 -19.13 -5.75
CA ILE A 249 -16.57 -17.79 -6.01
C ILE A 249 -17.68 -17.44 -5.03
N LYS A 250 -18.55 -18.39 -4.68
CA LYS A 250 -19.63 -18.18 -3.71
C LYS A 250 -19.09 -17.99 -2.29
N GLN A 251 -18.08 -18.77 -1.89
CA GLN A 251 -17.38 -18.58 -0.62
C GLN A 251 -16.67 -17.23 -0.56
N LEU A 252 -15.90 -16.87 -1.59
CA LEU A 252 -15.22 -15.57 -1.67
C LEU A 252 -16.20 -14.39 -1.66
N LYS A 253 -17.36 -14.51 -2.31
CA LYS A 253 -18.41 -13.48 -2.28
C LYS A 253 -18.98 -13.30 -0.87
N GLU A 254 -19.21 -14.39 -0.15
CA GLU A 254 -19.69 -14.33 1.23
C GLU A 254 -18.62 -13.74 2.17
N GLU A 255 -17.36 -14.11 1.98
CA GLU A 255 -16.23 -13.58 2.75
C GLU A 255 -16.02 -12.07 2.49
N ILE A 256 -16.10 -11.63 1.23
CA ILE A 256 -16.07 -10.20 0.86
C ILE A 256 -17.24 -9.46 1.50
N LYS A 257 -18.42 -10.04 1.52
CA LYS A 257 -19.61 -9.44 2.14
C LYS A 257 -19.40 -9.27 3.66
N GLN A 258 -18.91 -10.31 4.34
CA GLN A 258 -18.60 -10.25 5.78
C GLN A 258 -17.51 -9.23 6.10
N LEU A 259 -16.45 -9.16 5.28
CA LEU A 259 -15.39 -8.15 5.40
C LEU A 259 -15.93 -6.73 5.21
N LYS A 260 -16.82 -6.53 4.22
CA LYS A 260 -17.43 -5.23 3.96
C LYS A 260 -18.30 -4.76 5.12
N ASP A 261 -19.15 -5.64 5.66
CA ASP A 261 -19.97 -5.36 6.84
C ASP A 261 -19.11 -5.13 8.10
N GLY A 262 -17.92 -5.74 8.16
CA GLY A 262 -16.92 -5.49 9.20
C GLY A 262 -16.26 -4.12 9.09
N ILE A 263 -15.93 -3.68 7.87
CA ILE A 263 -15.36 -2.36 7.60
C ILE A 263 -16.38 -1.27 7.94
N GLU A 264 -17.64 -1.42 7.52
CA GLU A 264 -18.71 -0.45 7.78
C GLU A 264 -18.93 -0.24 9.29
N ARG A 265 -18.97 -1.33 10.08
CA ARG A 265 -19.06 -1.24 11.54
C ARG A 265 -17.85 -0.54 12.18
N LYS A 266 -16.63 -0.79 11.69
CA LYS A 266 -15.42 -0.10 12.18
C LYS A 266 -15.42 1.38 11.81
N GLU A 267 -15.92 1.75 10.64
CA GLU A 267 -16.05 3.16 10.24
C GLU A 267 -17.05 3.90 11.13
N GLU A 268 -18.18 3.28 11.47
CA GLU A 268 -19.15 3.85 12.41
C GLU A 268 -18.57 4.01 13.83
N GLU A 269 -17.81 3.03 14.31
CA GLU A 269 -17.13 3.10 15.61
C GLU A 269 -16.07 4.19 15.63
N MET A 270 -15.25 4.29 14.58
CA MET A 270 -14.28 5.37 14.40
C MET A 270 -14.93 6.75 14.41
N LYS A 271 -16.10 6.88 13.78
CA LYS A 271 -16.87 8.12 13.79
C LYS A 271 -17.37 8.49 15.19
N ARG A 272 -17.92 7.52 15.93
CA ARG A 272 -18.33 7.71 17.34
C ARG A 272 -17.17 8.13 18.23
N ASN A 273 -16.03 7.45 18.13
CA ASN A 273 -14.83 7.77 18.91
C ASN A 273 -14.29 9.16 18.58
N LYS A 274 -14.34 9.57 17.31
CA LYS A 274 -13.93 10.91 16.89
C LYS A 274 -14.83 12.00 17.48
N ASP A 275 -16.14 11.77 17.49
CA ASP A 275 -17.11 12.71 18.08
C ASP A 275 -16.93 12.80 19.61
N GLU A 276 -16.67 11.68 20.28
CA GLU A 276 -16.39 11.65 21.72
C GLU A 276 -15.08 12.37 22.06
N LEU A 277 -14.01 12.11 21.33
CA LEU A 277 -12.73 12.80 21.47
C LEU A 277 -12.88 14.32 21.27
N GLN A 278 -13.74 14.74 20.34
CA GLN A 278 -14.00 16.16 20.13
C GLN A 278 -14.77 16.79 21.31
N ARG A 279 -15.70 16.06 21.93
CA ARG A 279 -16.37 16.52 23.16
C ARG A 279 -15.41 16.61 24.33
N GLU A 280 -14.53 15.62 24.48
CA GLU A 280 -13.47 15.61 25.49
C GLU A 280 -12.58 16.85 25.38
N LYS A 281 -12.10 17.16 24.16
CA LYS A 281 -11.29 18.35 23.91
C LYS A 281 -12.00 19.64 24.30
N ARG A 282 -13.28 19.80 23.95
CA ARG A 282 -14.06 20.98 24.38
C ARG A 282 -14.15 21.10 25.90
N ARG A 283 -14.37 19.99 26.62
CA ARG A 283 -14.39 20.00 28.09
C ARG A 283 -13.03 20.36 28.67
N ALA A 284 -11.95 19.87 28.09
CA ALA A 284 -10.58 20.21 28.51
C ALA A 284 -10.29 21.70 28.29
N ASP A 285 -10.63 22.25 27.12
CA ASP A 285 -10.46 23.67 26.81
C ASP A 285 -11.26 24.57 27.77
N GLU A 286 -12.51 24.20 28.08
CA GLU A 286 -13.33 24.92 29.07
C GLU A 286 -12.75 24.86 30.49
N ALA A 287 -12.20 23.71 30.89
CA ALA A 287 -11.55 23.55 32.18
C ALA A 287 -10.27 24.38 32.26
N GLU A 288 -9.45 24.40 31.20
CA GLU A 288 -8.24 25.20 31.12
C GLU A 288 -8.55 26.70 31.21
N GLN A 289 -9.61 27.17 30.53
CA GLN A 289 -10.06 28.56 30.65
C GLN A 289 -10.55 28.91 32.06
N ARG A 290 -11.18 27.97 32.78
CA ARG A 290 -11.57 28.18 34.19
C ARG A 290 -10.36 28.26 35.11
N ILE A 291 -9.37 27.37 34.93
CA ILE A 291 -8.12 27.39 35.71
C ILE A 291 -7.42 28.73 35.51
N ARG A 292 -7.30 29.19 34.25
CA ARG A 292 -6.65 30.47 33.93
C ARG A 292 -7.33 31.67 34.60
N ARG A 293 -8.66 31.67 34.67
CA ARG A 293 -9.41 32.73 35.39
C ARG A 293 -9.17 32.67 36.89
N LEU A 294 -9.19 31.48 37.49
CA LEU A 294 -8.94 31.29 38.91
C LEU A 294 -7.50 31.70 39.29
N GLU A 295 -6.53 31.44 38.42
CA GLU A 295 -5.15 31.90 38.62
C GLU A 295 -5.06 33.44 38.61
N GLN A 296 -5.70 34.09 37.64
CA GLN A 296 -5.78 35.56 37.59
C GLN A 296 -6.44 36.17 38.83
N GLU A 297 -7.54 35.57 39.31
CA GLU A 297 -8.21 36.02 40.54
C GLU A 297 -7.31 35.86 41.76
N LYS A 298 -6.59 34.72 41.90
CA LYS A 298 -5.63 34.51 42.98
C LYS A 298 -4.49 35.52 42.95
N GLU A 299 -3.95 35.83 41.77
CA GLU A 299 -2.92 36.86 41.62
C GLU A 299 -3.43 38.24 42.05
N GLN A 300 -4.65 38.61 41.66
CA GLN A 300 -5.27 39.86 42.09
C GLN A 300 -5.49 39.90 43.61
N GLU A 301 -5.96 38.81 44.21
CA GLU A 301 -6.15 38.71 45.66
C GLU A 301 -4.82 38.83 46.41
N GLN A 302 -3.75 38.20 45.92
CA GLN A 302 -2.40 38.35 46.47
C GLN A 302 -1.90 39.78 46.37
N GLN A 303 -2.09 40.45 45.23
CA GLN A 303 -1.75 41.87 45.10
C GLN A 303 -2.55 42.75 46.07
N PHE A 304 -3.82 42.44 46.29
CA PHE A 304 -4.66 43.19 47.24
C PHE A 304 -4.19 42.99 48.68
N LYS A 305 -3.86 41.75 49.08
CA LYS A 305 -3.25 41.44 50.39
C LYS A 305 -1.94 42.19 50.58
N TRP A 306 -1.02 42.12 49.61
CA TRP A 306 0.26 42.83 49.65
C TRP A 306 0.07 44.35 49.81
N LYS A 307 -0.87 44.96 49.07
CA LYS A 307 -1.19 46.39 49.20
C LYS A 307 -1.73 46.73 50.59
N LYS A 308 -2.57 45.86 51.18
CA LYS A 308 -3.13 46.05 52.53
C LYS A 308 -2.04 45.96 53.60
N GLU A 309 -1.16 44.98 53.49
CA GLU A 309 0.00 44.81 54.39
C GLU A 309 0.98 45.99 54.29
N ALA A 310 1.29 46.45 53.08
CA ALA A 310 2.13 47.62 52.86
C ALA A 310 1.52 48.90 53.48
N LYS A 311 0.20 49.09 53.36
CA LYS A 311 -0.52 50.20 54.02
C LYS A 311 -0.46 50.07 55.55
N GLN A 312 -0.68 48.87 56.10
CA GLN A 312 -0.57 48.64 57.54
C GLN A 312 0.84 48.92 58.07
N LYS A 313 1.87 48.50 57.32
CA LYS A 313 3.27 48.78 57.67
C LYS A 313 3.54 50.28 57.71
N LYS A 314 3.14 51.03 56.67
CA LYS A 314 3.26 52.51 56.66
C LYS A 314 2.56 53.17 57.84
N LEU A 315 1.34 52.75 58.17
CA LEU A 315 0.59 53.25 59.33
C LEU A 315 1.30 52.94 60.66
N LYS A 316 1.97 51.80 60.76
CA LYS A 316 2.74 51.41 61.94
C LYS A 316 4.00 52.28 62.07
N ASP A 317 4.73 52.47 60.98
CA ASP A 317 5.92 53.32 60.91
C ASP A 317 5.57 54.79 61.21
N GLU A 318 4.43 55.28 60.72
CA GLU A 318 3.92 56.63 61.00
C GLU A 318 3.53 56.79 62.49
N LYS A 319 2.85 55.80 63.08
CA LYS A 319 2.57 55.78 64.52
C LYS A 319 3.83 55.76 65.38
N GLU A 320 4.87 55.07 64.95
CA GLU A 320 6.16 55.01 65.64
C GLU A 320 6.92 56.34 65.53
N ASN A 321 6.88 56.99 64.37
CA ASN A 321 7.39 58.35 64.18
C ASN A 321 6.63 59.40 65.00
N LEU A 322 5.29 59.31 65.11
CA LEU A 322 4.47 60.16 65.98
C LEU A 322 4.84 59.98 67.46
N LYS A 323 5.08 58.73 67.91
CA LYS A 323 5.58 58.46 69.27
C LYS A 323 6.98 59.03 69.50
N SER A 324 7.87 58.95 68.51
CA SER A 324 9.22 59.53 68.58
C SER A 324 9.19 61.06 68.62
N ASN A 325 8.28 61.70 67.86
CA ASN A 325 8.06 63.15 67.89
C ASN A 325 7.40 63.63 69.19
N GLN A 326 6.46 62.86 69.78
CA GLN A 326 5.96 63.14 71.14
C GLN A 326 7.06 63.02 72.19
N LYS A 327 7.97 62.04 72.07
CA LYS A 327 9.09 61.89 73.00
C LYS A 327 10.12 63.01 72.91
N LYS A 328 10.26 63.67 71.74
CA LYS A 328 11.16 64.81 71.51
C LYS A 328 10.56 66.18 71.91
N GLN A 329 9.28 66.26 72.29
CA GLN A 329 8.64 67.49 72.77
C GLN A 329 8.56 67.61 74.31
N ILE A 330 9.05 66.62 75.07
CA ILE A 330 8.91 66.59 76.55
C ILE A 330 10.14 67.14 77.29
N ASP A 331 11.26 67.42 76.61
CA ASP A 331 12.44 68.04 77.25
C ASP A 331 12.55 69.54 76.95
N LYS A 332 11.64 70.33 77.52
CA LYS A 332 11.91 71.71 77.97
C LYS A 332 10.85 72.14 78.99
N PRO A 333 11.27 72.68 80.15
CA PRO A 333 10.41 72.85 81.32
C PRO A 333 9.53 74.09 81.14
N ILE A 334 8.34 74.10 81.78
CA ILE A 334 7.83 75.23 82.57
C ILE A 334 6.36 75.05 83.03
N LEU A 335 6.19 75.36 84.32
CA LEU A 335 5.04 75.87 85.07
C LEU A 335 3.83 74.97 85.41
N ASN A 336 3.68 74.80 86.73
CA ASN A 336 2.44 74.62 87.49
C ASN A 336 1.24 75.39 86.91
N PRO A 337 0.04 74.78 87.00
CA PRO A 337 -1.13 75.51 87.42
C PRO A 337 -1.74 74.92 88.70
N SER A 338 -2.05 75.86 89.57
CA SER A 338 -2.89 75.86 90.77
C SER A 338 -3.83 74.68 91.00
N GLN A 339 -3.75 74.16 92.23
CA GLN A 339 -4.86 73.55 92.94
C GLN A 339 -6.00 74.57 93.06
N ASP A 340 -7.02 74.44 92.21
CA ASP A 340 -8.39 74.88 92.51
C ASP A 340 -9.33 74.05 91.63
N PHE A 341 -9.96 73.03 92.23
CA PHE A 341 -10.99 72.25 91.58
C PHE A 341 -12.34 72.95 91.79
N PRO A 342 -13.02 73.44 90.74
CA PRO A 342 -14.26 74.19 90.88
C PRO A 342 -15.46 73.24 91.02
N ILE A 343 -15.49 72.46 92.11
CA ILE A 343 -16.63 71.57 92.42
C ILE A 343 -17.27 72.02 93.73
N GLU A 344 -18.45 72.62 93.63
CA GLU A 344 -19.28 73.01 94.77
C GLU A 344 -20.50 72.08 94.88
N ILE A 345 -20.80 71.60 96.09
CA ILE A 345 -21.98 70.76 96.37
C ILE A 345 -22.99 71.59 97.14
N HIS A 346 -24.13 71.90 96.51
CA HIS A 346 -25.22 72.61 97.17
C HIS A 346 -26.09 71.66 98.01
N ASN A 347 -26.03 71.82 99.34
CA ASN A 347 -26.82 71.01 100.27
C ASN A 347 -28.22 71.61 100.50
N ILE A 348 -29.22 71.06 99.81
CA ILE A 348 -30.62 71.54 99.91
C ILE A 348 -31.28 71.10 101.24
N ASN A 349 -30.74 70.11 101.97
CA ASN A 349 -31.31 69.57 103.22
C ASN A 349 -30.27 69.49 104.36
N SER A 350 -29.71 70.64 104.75
CA SER A 350 -28.68 70.76 105.81
C SER A 350 -29.11 70.29 107.20
N THR A 351 -30.41 70.06 107.41
CA THR A 351 -30.97 69.59 108.69
C THR A 351 -30.66 68.11 108.97
N TYR A 352 -30.41 67.31 107.92
CA TYR A 352 -30.28 65.86 108.04
C TYR A 352 -28.87 65.32 107.82
N TYR A 353 -28.03 66.03 107.05
CA TYR A 353 -26.65 65.65 106.76
C TYR A 353 -25.77 66.87 106.54
N ASP A 354 -24.47 66.69 106.78
CA ASP A 354 -23.43 67.69 106.53
C ASP A 354 -22.45 67.24 105.46
N PHE A 355 -21.88 68.21 104.74
CA PHE A 355 -20.75 67.97 103.85
C PHE A 355 -19.52 68.67 104.39
N SER A 356 -18.43 67.92 104.58
CA SER A 356 -17.13 68.47 104.94
C SER A 356 -16.11 68.19 103.85
N ASP A 357 -15.27 69.18 103.54
CA ASP A 357 -14.16 68.99 102.64
C ASP A 357 -13.03 68.18 103.32
N ILE A 358 -12.49 67.18 102.62
CA ILE A 358 -11.32 66.43 103.08
C ILE A 358 -10.03 67.04 102.51
N ASN A 359 -10.01 67.34 101.21
CA ASN A 359 -8.77 67.73 100.51
C ASN A 359 -8.98 68.48 99.18
N GLY A 360 -10.13 69.12 98.99
CA GLY A 360 -10.50 69.87 97.78
C GLY A 360 -11.01 69.00 96.62
N VAL A 361 -10.77 67.69 96.65
CA VAL A 361 -11.22 66.73 95.64
C VAL A 361 -12.28 65.78 96.21
N MET A 362 -12.11 65.36 97.47
CA MET A 362 -13.06 64.49 98.16
C MET A 362 -13.89 65.28 99.16
N LYS A 363 -15.21 65.10 99.10
CA LYS A 363 -16.17 65.59 100.11
C LYS A 363 -16.70 64.42 100.92
N LYS A 364 -16.87 64.61 102.22
CA LYS A 364 -17.46 63.61 103.13
C LYS A 364 -18.88 64.02 103.50
N LEU A 365 -19.84 63.14 103.25
CA LEU A 365 -21.21 63.28 103.74
C LEU A 365 -21.32 62.60 105.11
N THR A 366 -21.85 63.32 106.11
CA THR A 366 -22.08 62.80 107.46
C THR A 366 -23.56 62.95 107.82
N GLN A 367 -24.25 61.85 108.09
CA GLN A 367 -25.65 61.84 108.49
C GLN A 367 -25.79 62.22 109.97
N LYS A 368 -26.68 63.17 110.28
CA LYS A 368 -26.88 63.70 111.66
C LYS A 368 -28.00 62.98 112.44
N GLN A 369 -28.91 62.28 111.76
CA GLN A 369 -30.07 61.62 112.37
C GLN A 369 -30.22 60.18 111.89
N THR A 370 -30.76 59.28 112.73
CA THR A 370 -30.89 57.83 112.45
C THR A 370 -32.07 57.45 111.53
N LYS A 371 -32.71 58.41 110.86
CA LYS A 371 -33.82 58.14 109.92
C LYS A 371 -33.30 57.73 108.54
N HIS A 372 -34.03 56.86 107.84
CA HIS A 372 -33.75 56.59 106.42
C HIS A 372 -33.98 57.85 105.61
N ILE A 373 -32.95 58.27 104.86
CA ILE A 373 -32.97 59.47 104.03
C ILE A 373 -32.59 59.05 102.61
N TYR A 374 -33.28 59.62 101.63
CA TYR A 374 -32.96 59.48 100.22
C TYR A 374 -32.52 60.84 99.69
N THR A 375 -31.34 60.90 99.08
CA THR A 375 -30.81 62.10 98.44
C THR A 375 -30.39 61.77 97.01
N SER A 376 -30.82 62.58 96.05
CA SER A 376 -30.40 62.52 94.66
C SER A 376 -29.30 63.55 94.40
N LEU A 377 -28.16 63.12 93.87
CA LEU A 377 -27.14 64.02 93.34
C LEU A 377 -27.53 64.40 91.91
N THR A 378 -27.72 65.68 91.65
CA THR A 378 -27.96 66.21 90.29
C THR A 378 -26.74 66.99 89.86
N GLN A 379 -26.17 66.64 88.71
CA GLN A 379 -24.97 67.29 88.19
C GLN A 379 -25.35 68.42 87.23
N VAL A 380 -24.69 69.57 87.37
CA VAL A 380 -24.71 70.66 86.39
C VAL A 380 -23.28 70.82 85.88
N MET A 381 -23.02 70.54 84.60
CA MET A 381 -21.69 70.66 84.00
C MET A 381 -21.68 71.79 82.98
N GLU A 382 -20.82 72.78 83.19
CA GLU A 382 -20.55 73.82 82.18
C GLU A 382 -19.37 73.43 81.27
N ASN A 383 -18.36 72.71 81.78
CA ASN A 383 -17.20 72.25 81.00
C ASN A 383 -16.59 70.93 81.53
N GLY A 384 -16.23 70.03 80.61
CA GLY A 384 -15.42 68.83 80.88
C GLY A 384 -16.19 67.53 81.10
N ILE A 385 -15.43 66.43 81.27
CA ILE A 385 -15.94 65.10 81.65
C ILE A 385 -15.43 64.82 83.05
N TRP A 386 -16.34 64.55 83.98
CA TRP A 386 -16.01 64.25 85.37
C TRP A 386 -16.43 62.82 85.71
N ASN A 387 -15.63 62.15 86.53
CA ASN A 387 -15.97 60.85 87.10
C ASN A 387 -16.22 61.02 88.60
N LEU A 388 -17.31 60.41 89.09
CA LEU A 388 -17.67 60.43 90.50
C LEU A 388 -17.48 59.02 91.07
N GLU A 389 -16.68 58.91 92.12
CA GLU A 389 -16.54 57.69 92.90
C GLU A 389 -17.09 57.94 94.31
N ALA A 390 -18.00 57.07 94.76
CA ALA A 390 -18.58 57.13 96.09
C ALA A 390 -18.10 55.92 96.91
N LYS A 391 -17.59 56.20 98.12
CA LYS A 391 -17.21 55.17 99.09
C LYS A 391 -18.08 55.30 100.33
N PHE A 392 -18.86 54.26 100.60
CA PHE A 392 -19.70 54.18 101.80
C PHE A 392 -18.92 53.50 102.92
N ASN A 393 -18.72 54.22 104.02
CA ASN A 393 -18.11 53.68 105.23
C ASN A 393 -19.20 53.67 106.32
N THR A 394 -19.91 52.55 106.46
CA THR A 394 -20.88 52.35 107.55
C THR A 394 -20.17 51.71 108.75
N THR A 395 -20.56 52.10 109.97
CA THR A 395 -20.03 51.54 111.23
C THR A 395 -21.00 50.57 111.91
N GLN A 396 -22.05 50.10 111.21
CA GLN A 396 -23.05 49.18 111.77
C GLN A 396 -22.96 47.78 111.13
N SER A 397 -23.13 46.76 111.98
CA SER A 397 -22.83 45.33 111.75
C SER A 397 -23.68 44.63 110.69
N ASP A 398 -24.67 45.30 110.12
CA ASP A 398 -25.71 44.64 109.34
C ASP A 398 -25.74 45.29 107.96
N GLY A 399 -24.86 44.79 107.09
CA GLY A 399 -24.51 45.36 105.77
C GLY A 399 -25.69 45.70 104.88
N TYR A 400 -26.19 46.93 105.02
CA TYR A 400 -26.99 47.63 104.03
C TYR A 400 -26.33 48.99 103.79
N GLY A 401 -25.79 49.13 102.58
CA GLY A 401 -25.31 50.38 102.00
C GLY A 401 -26.18 50.78 100.82
#